data_AF-A0A943M240-F1
#
_entry.id   AF-A0A943M240-F1
#
_cell.length_a   1.000
_cell.length_b   1.000
_cell.length_c   1.000
_cell.angle_alpha   90.00
_cell.angle_beta   90.00
_cell.angle_gamma   90.00
#
_symmetry.space_group_name_H-M   'P 1'
#
loop_
_entity.id
_entity.type
_entity.pdbx_description
1 polymer ?
#
loop_
_entity_poly.entity_id
_entity_poly.type
_entity_poly.pdbx_seq_one_letter_code
_entity_poly.pdbx_strand_id
1 'polypeptide(L)'
;IDGFRFDLMGIHDVETMNEIRSELNKIDKSIVMLGEGWNMGNHPEGVKGANQDNATLMPGISFFNDKFRDTMKGTHNTQAGTGYVSGGGADNVAWDVFNLIKGANHVRNYADASQSVNYNEAHDNLTMYDKLRGSLPGASEEDIVRRHAFATQIQFLSNGANFVHAGQEALRTKGGEENSYKSPDSVNAFDYDRAADFEDSVAYFRELANFRAENSWVRLVDYSKIEQAYEGVSIKDGDKRFSYKVTLADQPERIVFVNPTDADWNVTLPEGNWKLLLSGLNDAPMARMSDGDTGFSGDVAIGHVSAVVFEKAPDKPAETEPTTETEATTETEATTETEATTETEPSTKGTEVPADNDKPTVTQSPSGSQVPSVTSQPTYSHGRGESKPLAKTGAEAGLLAFFALALAGAGVLAMQTSRRH
;
A
#
# COMPACT_ATOMS: atom_id res chain seq x y z
N ILE A 1 15.75 -10.17 16.74
CA ILE A 1 15.87 -10.24 15.27
C ILE A 1 14.75 -11.15 14.83
N ASP A 2 13.79 -10.58 14.10
CA ASP A 2 12.52 -11.23 13.79
C ASP A 2 12.43 -11.61 12.30
N GLY A 3 13.52 -11.42 11.57
CA GLY A 3 13.63 -11.79 10.17
C GLY A 3 14.99 -11.49 9.56
N PHE A 4 15.21 -12.02 8.37
CA PHE A 4 16.41 -11.86 7.58
C PHE A 4 16.05 -11.52 6.13
N ARG A 5 16.72 -10.52 5.56
CA ARG A 5 16.73 -10.23 4.13
C ARG A 5 18.05 -10.72 3.54
N PHE A 6 17.99 -11.67 2.63
CA PHE A 6 19.16 -12.21 1.95
C PHE A 6 19.49 -11.37 0.71
N ASP A 7 20.63 -10.71 0.76
CA ASP A 7 21.23 -10.02 -0.39
C ASP A 7 21.58 -11.03 -1.47
N LEU A 8 21.23 -10.75 -2.71
CA LEU A 8 21.47 -11.64 -3.86
C LEU A 8 21.16 -13.12 -3.55
N MET A 9 20.03 -13.38 -2.90
CA MET A 9 19.61 -14.71 -2.45
C MET A 9 19.72 -15.78 -3.54
N GLY A 10 19.47 -15.42 -4.79
CA GLY A 10 19.59 -16.29 -5.94
C GLY A 10 21.00 -16.84 -6.22
N ILE A 11 22.06 -16.32 -5.58
CA ILE A 11 23.42 -16.88 -5.61
C ILE A 11 23.53 -18.15 -4.76
N HIS A 12 22.76 -18.25 -3.67
CA HIS A 12 22.69 -19.48 -2.87
C HIS A 12 21.96 -20.58 -3.64
N ASP A 13 22.15 -21.83 -3.22
CA ASP A 13 21.36 -22.95 -3.70
C ASP A 13 20.10 -23.17 -2.81
N VAL A 14 19.12 -23.87 -3.38
CA VAL A 14 17.84 -24.19 -2.71
C VAL A 14 18.03 -25.01 -1.43
N GLU A 15 19.01 -25.93 -1.40
CA GLU A 15 19.23 -26.82 -0.27
C GLU A 15 19.71 -26.02 0.95
N THR A 16 20.74 -25.19 0.78
CA THR A 16 21.26 -24.29 1.81
C THR A 16 20.15 -23.38 2.37
N MET A 17 19.34 -22.77 1.51
CA MET A 17 18.28 -21.86 1.97
C MET A 17 17.19 -22.58 2.78
N ASN A 18 16.85 -23.82 2.39
CA ASN A 18 15.90 -24.64 3.14
C ASN A 18 16.48 -25.13 4.48
N GLU A 19 17.77 -25.43 4.56
CA GLU A 19 18.45 -25.74 5.83
C GLU A 19 18.38 -24.54 6.79
N ILE A 20 18.69 -23.34 6.32
CA ILE A 20 18.56 -22.11 7.11
C ILE A 20 17.12 -21.93 7.60
N ARG A 21 16.14 -22.10 6.72
CA ARG A 21 14.71 -22.03 7.08
C ARG A 21 14.34 -23.03 8.17
N SER A 22 14.83 -24.26 8.06
CA SER A 22 14.62 -25.33 9.03
C SER A 22 15.22 -24.99 10.41
N GLU A 23 16.46 -24.49 10.45
CA GLU A 23 17.10 -24.08 11.71
C GLU A 23 16.37 -22.90 12.37
N LEU A 24 15.97 -21.89 11.59
CA LEU A 24 15.19 -20.76 12.12
C LEU A 24 13.83 -21.21 12.66
N ASN A 25 13.17 -22.17 12.00
CA ASN A 25 11.89 -22.72 12.47
C ASN A 25 11.99 -23.46 13.81
N LYS A 26 13.17 -23.96 14.21
CA LYS A 26 13.39 -24.53 15.55
C LYS A 26 13.44 -23.46 16.64
N ILE A 27 13.78 -22.23 16.28
CA ILE A 27 13.82 -21.08 17.17
C ILE A 27 12.43 -20.45 17.22
N ASP A 28 11.93 -19.97 16.08
CA ASP A 28 10.60 -19.41 15.92
C ASP A 28 10.15 -19.46 14.45
N LYS A 29 8.98 -20.05 14.21
CA LYS A 29 8.37 -20.15 12.88
C LYS A 29 7.87 -18.81 12.34
N SER A 30 7.73 -17.80 13.19
CA SER A 30 7.30 -16.45 12.80
C SER A 30 8.42 -15.63 12.12
N ILE A 31 9.69 -16.07 12.26
CA ILE A 31 10.84 -15.36 11.70
C ILE A 31 10.70 -15.25 10.19
N VAL A 32 10.67 -14.02 9.68
CA VAL A 32 10.54 -13.75 8.25
C VAL A 32 11.85 -14.06 7.52
N MET A 33 11.76 -14.74 6.38
CA MET A 33 12.86 -14.87 5.44
C MET A 33 12.42 -14.34 4.09
N LEU A 34 13.13 -13.34 3.60
CA LEU A 34 12.95 -12.84 2.24
C LEU A 34 14.28 -12.59 1.56
N GLY A 35 14.28 -12.47 0.24
CA GLY A 35 15.50 -12.09 -0.46
C GLY A 35 15.34 -11.82 -1.93
N GLU A 36 16.47 -11.49 -2.53
CA GLU A 36 16.63 -11.20 -3.95
C GLU A 36 16.88 -12.48 -4.73
N GLY A 37 15.81 -13.21 -5.04
CA GLY A 37 15.89 -14.43 -5.85
C GLY A 37 16.09 -14.17 -7.34
N TRP A 38 17.02 -13.30 -7.70
CA TRP A 38 17.39 -13.05 -9.09
C TRP A 38 18.10 -14.27 -9.68
N ASN A 39 17.83 -14.60 -10.94
CA ASN A 39 18.53 -15.69 -11.60
C ASN A 39 19.93 -15.20 -12.05
N MET A 40 20.94 -15.47 -11.22
CA MET A 40 22.32 -15.01 -11.42
C MET A 40 23.19 -15.98 -12.26
N GLY A 41 22.64 -17.13 -12.68
CA GLY A 41 23.17 -17.94 -13.79
C GLY A 41 24.50 -18.69 -13.63
N ASN A 42 25.02 -18.91 -12.40
CA ASN A 42 26.39 -19.42 -12.19
C ASN A 42 26.49 -20.66 -11.28
N HIS A 43 25.42 -21.42 -11.08
CA HIS A 43 25.42 -22.63 -10.25
C HIS A 43 26.07 -23.81 -10.99
N PRO A 44 26.76 -24.72 -10.28
CA PRO A 44 27.22 -25.98 -10.86
C PRO A 44 26.07 -26.79 -11.46
N GLU A 45 26.38 -27.64 -12.44
CA GLU A 45 25.39 -28.52 -13.06
C GLU A 45 24.64 -29.36 -11.99
N GLY A 46 23.31 -29.39 -12.09
CA GLY A 46 22.45 -30.09 -11.12
C GLY A 46 22.10 -29.29 -9.86
N VAL A 47 22.79 -28.18 -9.57
CA VAL A 47 22.49 -27.32 -8.43
C VAL A 47 21.43 -26.28 -8.82
N LYS A 48 20.32 -26.28 -8.09
CA LYS A 48 19.26 -25.29 -8.28
C LYS A 48 19.53 -24.05 -7.45
N GLY A 49 19.64 -22.89 -8.09
CA GLY A 49 19.75 -21.61 -7.39
C GLY A 49 18.46 -21.25 -6.64
N ALA A 50 18.59 -20.58 -5.49
CA ALA A 50 17.51 -20.08 -4.66
C ALA A 50 16.85 -18.82 -5.26
N ASN A 51 16.42 -18.94 -6.52
CA ASN A 51 15.82 -17.87 -7.31
C ASN A 51 14.31 -18.07 -7.50
N GLN A 52 13.64 -17.07 -8.05
CA GLN A 52 12.19 -17.06 -8.25
C GLN A 52 11.68 -18.21 -9.15
N ASP A 53 12.49 -18.74 -10.06
CA ASP A 53 12.10 -19.88 -10.92
C ASP A 53 11.95 -21.17 -10.11
N ASN A 54 12.62 -21.26 -8.96
CA ASN A 54 12.61 -22.39 -8.04
C ASN A 54 11.82 -22.10 -6.75
N ALA A 55 11.02 -21.03 -6.69
CA ALA A 55 10.35 -20.59 -5.48
C ALA A 55 9.47 -21.66 -4.81
N THR A 56 8.80 -22.51 -5.60
CA THR A 56 7.97 -23.62 -5.08
C THR A 56 8.75 -24.67 -4.29
N LEU A 57 10.08 -24.70 -4.43
CA LEU A 57 10.96 -25.60 -3.68
C LEU A 57 11.41 -25.02 -2.32
N MET A 58 11.02 -23.78 -2.01
CA MET A 58 11.48 -23.03 -0.84
C MET A 58 10.30 -22.50 0.01
N PRO A 59 9.46 -23.38 0.58
CA PRO A 59 8.31 -22.96 1.39
C PRO A 59 8.76 -22.13 2.61
N GLY A 60 8.05 -21.04 2.89
CA GLY A 60 8.38 -20.13 4.01
C GLY A 60 9.54 -19.18 3.75
N ILE A 61 9.96 -19.03 2.48
CA ILE A 61 10.92 -18.03 2.02
C ILE A 61 10.26 -17.18 0.92
N SER A 62 10.32 -15.86 1.07
CA SER A 62 9.69 -14.89 0.17
C SER A 62 10.71 -14.21 -0.76
N PHE A 63 10.23 -13.68 -1.89
CA PHE A 63 11.04 -13.11 -2.96
C PHE A 63 10.59 -11.69 -3.25
N PHE A 64 11.54 -10.77 -3.39
CA PHE A 64 11.25 -9.46 -3.98
C PHE A 64 10.63 -9.65 -5.37
N ASN A 65 9.38 -9.25 -5.53
CA ASN A 65 8.63 -9.44 -6.76
C ASN A 65 8.92 -8.28 -7.73
N ASP A 66 10.01 -8.41 -8.48
CA ASP A 66 10.38 -7.52 -9.59
C ASP A 66 9.29 -7.42 -10.68
N LYS A 67 8.50 -8.47 -10.92
CA LYS A 67 7.37 -8.41 -11.86
C LYS A 67 6.30 -7.44 -11.37
N PHE A 68 6.00 -7.41 -10.06
CA PHE A 68 5.14 -6.38 -9.46
C PHE A 68 5.73 -4.99 -9.71
N ARG A 69 6.97 -4.76 -9.25
CA ARG A 69 7.67 -3.47 -9.36
C ARG A 69 7.66 -2.94 -10.79
N ASP A 70 8.11 -3.75 -11.75
CA ASP A 70 8.28 -3.34 -13.15
C ASP A 70 6.95 -3.14 -13.86
N THR A 71 5.92 -3.92 -13.51
CA THR A 71 4.57 -3.73 -14.05
C THR A 71 3.99 -2.40 -13.57
N MET A 72 4.18 -2.05 -12.29
CA MET A 72 3.67 -0.82 -11.71
C MET A 72 4.45 0.42 -12.17
N LYS A 73 5.77 0.46 -11.92
CA LYS A 73 6.60 1.67 -12.13
C LYS A 73 7.31 1.74 -13.48
N GLY A 74 7.40 0.61 -14.18
CA GLY A 74 8.20 0.47 -15.40
C GLY A 74 9.58 -0.11 -15.10
N THR A 75 10.22 -0.65 -16.14
CA THR A 75 11.56 -1.25 -16.03
C THR A 75 12.57 -0.27 -15.44
N HIS A 76 13.45 -0.76 -14.57
CA HIS A 76 14.55 0.02 -14.03
C HIS A 76 15.65 0.30 -15.06
N ASN A 77 15.69 -0.42 -16.19
CA ASN A 77 16.77 -0.33 -17.18
C ASN A 77 16.90 1.06 -17.84
N THR A 78 15.83 1.86 -17.82
CA THR A 78 15.87 3.23 -18.31
C THR A 78 15.06 4.14 -17.40
N GLN A 79 15.57 5.35 -17.17
CA GLN A 79 14.85 6.37 -16.43
C GLN A 79 13.50 6.73 -17.09
N ALA A 80 13.41 6.70 -18.41
CA ALA A 80 12.19 7.05 -19.16
C ALA A 80 11.16 5.91 -19.32
N GLY A 81 11.49 4.66 -18.99
CA GLY A 81 10.59 3.52 -19.20
C GLY A 81 9.28 3.62 -18.40
N THR A 82 8.13 3.47 -19.04
CA THR A 82 6.83 3.60 -18.36
C THR A 82 6.31 2.26 -17.86
N GLY A 83 5.66 2.27 -16.69
CA GLY A 83 4.81 1.19 -16.17
C GLY A 83 3.34 1.61 -16.09
N TYR A 84 2.52 0.74 -15.52
CA TYR A 84 1.06 0.87 -15.43
C TYR A 84 0.62 2.24 -14.88
N VAL A 85 1.24 2.72 -13.80
CA VAL A 85 0.84 4.01 -13.18
C VAL A 85 1.31 5.24 -13.95
N SER A 86 2.19 5.06 -14.94
CA SER A 86 2.67 6.10 -15.85
C SER A 86 2.12 5.92 -17.28
N GLY A 87 1.01 5.19 -17.42
CA GLY A 87 0.35 4.94 -18.71
C GLY A 87 1.02 3.86 -19.60
N GLY A 88 2.09 3.24 -19.13
CA GLY A 88 2.81 2.16 -19.83
C GLY A 88 2.19 0.78 -19.66
N GLY A 89 2.90 -0.25 -20.11
CA GLY A 89 2.48 -1.65 -20.06
C GLY A 89 1.80 -2.16 -21.35
N ALA A 90 1.83 -3.48 -21.54
CA ALA A 90 1.25 -4.18 -22.69
C ALA A 90 -0.29 -4.12 -22.70
N ASP A 91 -0.91 -4.61 -23.78
CA ASP A 91 -2.37 -4.59 -23.95
C ASP A 91 -3.10 -5.35 -22.84
N ASN A 92 -2.51 -6.44 -22.33
CA ASN A 92 -3.07 -7.26 -21.25
C ASN A 92 -2.68 -6.77 -19.84
N VAL A 93 -2.11 -5.56 -19.68
CA VAL A 93 -1.56 -5.11 -18.38
C VAL A 93 -2.60 -5.08 -17.25
N ALA A 94 -3.87 -4.83 -17.54
CA ALA A 94 -4.93 -4.90 -16.52
C ALA A 94 -5.09 -6.31 -15.93
N TRP A 95 -4.94 -7.34 -16.78
CA TRP A 95 -4.92 -8.74 -16.34
C TRP A 95 -3.68 -9.04 -15.49
N ASP A 96 -2.50 -8.56 -15.91
CA ASP A 96 -1.27 -8.71 -15.12
C ASP A 96 -1.41 -8.07 -13.74
N VAL A 97 -1.93 -6.83 -13.65
CA VAL A 97 -2.11 -6.10 -12.39
C VAL A 97 -3.13 -6.79 -11.49
N PHE A 98 -4.26 -7.27 -12.03
CA PHE A 98 -5.22 -8.04 -11.25
C PHE A 98 -4.60 -9.30 -10.63
N ASN A 99 -3.76 -10.01 -11.38
CA ASN A 99 -3.06 -11.20 -10.92
C ASN A 99 -1.93 -10.89 -9.91
N LEU A 100 -1.27 -9.75 -10.07
CA LEU A 100 -0.36 -9.21 -9.05
C LEU A 100 -1.09 -8.89 -7.74
N ILE A 101 -2.29 -8.30 -7.79
CA ILE A 101 -3.16 -8.09 -6.63
C ILE A 101 -3.55 -9.42 -5.95
N LYS A 102 -3.71 -10.49 -6.73
CA LYS A 102 -3.97 -11.85 -6.24
C LYS A 102 -2.71 -12.56 -5.71
N GLY A 103 -1.66 -11.82 -5.36
CA GLY A 103 -0.43 -12.37 -4.78
C GLY A 103 0.56 -12.86 -5.83
N ALA A 104 0.53 -12.28 -7.03
CA ALA A 104 1.28 -12.71 -8.20
C ALA A 104 0.89 -14.09 -8.73
N ASN A 105 -0.33 -14.55 -8.42
CA ASN A 105 -0.87 -15.78 -9.00
C ASN A 105 -0.88 -15.66 -10.53
N HIS A 106 -0.63 -16.77 -11.25
CA HIS A 106 -0.55 -16.82 -12.71
C HIS A 106 0.55 -15.97 -13.40
N VAL A 107 1.18 -15.00 -12.73
CA VAL A 107 2.29 -14.20 -13.26
C VAL A 107 3.65 -14.62 -12.72
N ARG A 108 3.68 -15.29 -11.55
CA ARG A 108 4.85 -15.95 -10.99
C ARG A 108 4.49 -17.36 -10.54
N ASN A 109 5.48 -18.26 -10.56
CA ASN A 109 5.32 -19.64 -10.09
C ASN A 109 5.73 -19.75 -8.62
N TYR A 110 4.95 -19.12 -7.75
CA TYR A 110 5.11 -19.23 -6.30
C TYR A 110 4.23 -20.37 -5.74
N ALA A 111 4.59 -20.91 -4.58
CA ALA A 111 3.80 -21.91 -3.88
C ALA A 111 2.49 -21.32 -3.33
N ASP A 112 2.57 -20.10 -2.81
CA ASP A 112 1.44 -19.34 -2.26
C ASP A 112 1.75 -17.83 -2.33
N ALA A 113 0.78 -16.98 -1.98
CA ALA A 113 0.94 -15.53 -2.08
C ALA A 113 1.95 -14.97 -1.05
N SER A 114 2.28 -15.71 0.02
CA SER A 114 3.25 -15.26 1.03
C SER A 114 4.66 -15.16 0.48
N GLN A 115 4.96 -15.84 -0.63
CA GLN A 115 6.24 -15.75 -1.31
C GLN A 115 6.41 -14.47 -2.14
N SER A 116 5.35 -13.71 -2.39
CA SER A 116 5.44 -12.42 -3.10
C SER A 116 5.70 -11.28 -2.12
N VAL A 117 6.87 -10.66 -2.21
CA VAL A 117 7.15 -9.37 -1.57
C VAL A 117 6.84 -8.25 -2.57
N ASN A 118 5.70 -7.60 -2.41
CA ASN A 118 5.22 -6.51 -3.24
C ASN A 118 5.92 -5.21 -2.86
N TYR A 119 6.52 -4.54 -3.84
CA TYR A 119 7.23 -3.29 -3.63
C TYR A 119 7.29 -2.44 -4.90
N ASN A 120 7.29 -1.13 -4.72
CA ASN A 120 7.53 -0.16 -5.80
C ASN A 120 8.93 0.46 -5.70
N GLU A 121 9.49 0.51 -4.50
CA GLU A 121 10.75 1.18 -4.20
C GLU A 121 11.59 0.36 -3.22
N ALA A 122 12.91 0.44 -3.40
CA ALA A 122 13.91 -0.09 -2.49
C ALA A 122 15.08 0.91 -2.44
N HIS A 123 16.14 0.56 -1.71
CA HIS A 123 17.35 1.37 -1.68
C HIS A 123 18.09 1.38 -3.02
N ASP A 124 17.99 0.29 -3.79
CA ASP A 124 18.52 0.17 -5.15
C ASP A 124 17.65 0.88 -6.18
N ASN A 125 18.29 1.31 -7.27
CA ASN A 125 17.71 2.05 -8.39
C ASN A 125 17.10 3.41 -7.97
N LEU A 126 16.47 4.07 -8.94
CA LEU A 126 15.69 5.29 -8.71
C LEU A 126 14.56 5.05 -7.71
N THR A 127 14.35 6.04 -6.84
CA THR A 127 13.14 6.14 -6.03
C THR A 127 11.90 6.19 -6.94
N MET A 128 10.73 5.86 -6.43
CA MET A 128 9.48 5.92 -7.18
C MET A 128 9.22 7.35 -7.67
N TYR A 129 9.51 8.36 -6.84
CA TYR A 129 9.42 9.77 -7.23
C TYR A 129 10.34 10.10 -8.42
N ASP A 130 11.64 9.79 -8.31
CA ASP A 130 12.61 10.08 -9.37
C ASP A 130 12.34 9.29 -10.64
N LYS A 131 11.82 8.06 -10.49
CA LYS A 131 11.39 7.22 -11.59
C LYS A 131 10.20 7.84 -12.33
N LEU A 132 9.17 8.28 -11.63
CA LEU A 132 8.01 8.95 -12.24
C LEU A 132 8.42 10.26 -12.92
N ARG A 133 9.30 11.05 -12.29
CA ARG A 133 9.88 12.26 -12.91
C ARG A 133 10.62 11.96 -14.21
N GLY A 134 11.31 10.82 -14.26
CA GLY A 134 11.97 10.32 -15.46
C GLY A 134 10.99 9.87 -16.56
N SER A 135 9.96 9.11 -16.18
CA SER A 135 8.97 8.55 -17.11
C SER A 135 7.97 9.59 -17.63
N LEU A 136 7.73 10.67 -16.86
CA LEU A 136 6.75 11.71 -17.13
C LEU A 136 7.38 13.11 -16.98
N PRO A 137 8.34 13.50 -17.85
CA PRO A 137 9.11 14.74 -17.68
C PRO A 137 8.26 16.03 -17.76
N GLY A 138 7.05 15.95 -18.32
CA GLY A 138 6.12 17.08 -18.42
C GLY A 138 5.00 17.10 -17.36
N ALA A 139 4.94 16.11 -16.47
CA ALA A 139 3.88 16.01 -15.47
C ALA A 139 4.05 17.05 -14.35
N SER A 140 2.93 17.56 -13.84
CA SER A 140 2.90 18.43 -12.66
C SER A 140 3.35 17.69 -11.41
N GLU A 141 3.71 18.41 -10.34
CA GLU A 141 3.97 17.79 -9.02
C GLU A 141 2.75 17.00 -8.54
N GLU A 142 1.55 17.57 -8.70
CA GLU A 142 0.29 16.93 -8.31
C GLU A 142 0.06 15.58 -9.03
N ASP A 143 0.32 15.51 -10.34
CA ASP A 143 0.19 14.25 -11.10
C ASP A 143 1.23 13.21 -10.64
N ILE A 144 2.46 13.63 -10.36
CA ILE A 144 3.49 12.74 -9.81
C ILE A 144 3.09 12.22 -8.43
N VAL A 145 2.59 13.09 -7.54
CA VAL A 145 2.11 12.72 -6.21
C VAL A 145 0.95 11.73 -6.30
N ARG A 146 -0.02 11.99 -7.18
CA ARG A 146 -1.19 11.13 -7.40
C ARG A 146 -0.79 9.75 -7.91
N ARG A 147 0.07 9.67 -8.93
CA ARG A 147 0.58 8.38 -9.46
C ARG A 147 1.41 7.60 -8.46
N HIS A 148 2.21 8.31 -7.65
CA HIS A 148 2.98 7.73 -6.57
C HIS A 148 2.06 7.10 -5.50
N ALA A 149 1.03 7.84 -5.08
CA ALA A 149 0.01 7.37 -4.16
C ALA A 149 -0.76 6.17 -4.72
N PHE A 150 -1.15 6.22 -5.99
CA PHE A 150 -1.84 5.12 -6.68
C PHE A 150 -1.00 3.84 -6.76
N ALA A 151 0.29 3.94 -7.09
CA ALA A 151 1.19 2.78 -7.08
C ALA A 151 1.25 2.13 -5.69
N THR A 152 1.33 2.95 -4.66
CA THR A 152 1.33 2.51 -3.26
C THR A 152 -0.03 1.90 -2.90
N GLN A 153 -1.14 2.52 -3.31
CA GLN A 153 -2.48 2.02 -3.04
C GLN A 153 -2.66 0.59 -3.57
N ILE A 154 -2.28 0.33 -4.83
CA ILE A 154 -2.32 -1.02 -5.41
C ILE A 154 -1.43 -1.99 -4.62
N GLN A 155 -0.25 -1.55 -4.19
CA GLN A 155 0.62 -2.35 -3.32
C GLN A 155 -0.08 -2.73 -2.00
N PHE A 156 -0.81 -1.81 -1.35
CA PHE A 156 -1.54 -2.09 -0.11
C PHE A 156 -2.84 -2.90 -0.30
N LEU A 157 -3.42 -2.89 -1.49
CA LEU A 157 -4.55 -3.75 -1.87
C LEU A 157 -4.14 -5.17 -2.30
N SER A 158 -2.85 -5.42 -2.51
CA SER A 158 -2.35 -6.70 -3.03
C SER A 158 -2.13 -7.75 -1.94
N ASN A 159 -2.47 -9.01 -2.22
CA ASN A 159 -2.08 -10.15 -1.38
C ASN A 159 -0.56 -10.36 -1.44
N GLY A 160 0.00 -10.96 -0.39
CA GLY A 160 1.44 -11.10 -0.17
C GLY A 160 2.02 -10.12 0.84
N ALA A 161 3.34 -10.10 0.97
CA ALA A 161 4.04 -9.24 1.92
C ALA A 161 4.30 -7.87 1.29
N ASN A 162 4.04 -6.79 2.03
CA ASN A 162 4.36 -5.45 1.55
C ASN A 162 5.70 -4.98 2.09
N PHE A 163 6.56 -4.49 1.20
CA PHE A 163 7.81 -3.85 1.54
C PHE A 163 7.79 -2.38 1.14
N VAL A 164 8.10 -1.49 2.07
CA VAL A 164 8.13 -0.04 1.86
C VAL A 164 9.55 0.45 2.11
N HIS A 165 10.11 1.19 1.16
CA HIS A 165 11.38 1.88 1.36
C HIS A 165 11.15 3.12 2.23
N ALA A 166 12.00 3.33 3.23
CA ALA A 166 11.89 4.50 4.08
C ALA A 166 11.98 5.80 3.26
N GLY A 167 11.04 6.72 3.50
CA GLY A 167 10.87 7.96 2.76
C GLY A 167 9.97 7.84 1.52
N GLN A 168 9.60 6.63 1.07
CA GLN A 168 8.61 6.46 -0.01
C GLN A 168 7.31 7.19 0.36
N GLU A 169 6.89 7.12 1.63
CA GLU A 169 5.72 7.81 2.16
C GLU A 169 5.73 9.34 1.99
N ALA A 170 6.93 9.92 1.91
CA ALA A 170 7.19 11.35 1.74
C ALA A 170 7.76 11.68 0.34
N LEU A 171 7.52 10.82 -0.65
CA LEU A 171 7.98 10.97 -2.03
C LEU A 171 9.49 11.21 -2.13
N ARG A 172 10.29 10.44 -1.38
CA ARG A 172 11.75 10.58 -1.32
C ARG A 172 12.37 10.72 -2.70
N THR A 173 13.31 11.65 -2.81
CA THR A 173 14.14 11.85 -4.00
C THR A 173 15.61 11.65 -3.63
N LYS A 174 16.39 11.14 -4.58
CA LYS A 174 17.85 11.09 -4.56
C LYS A 174 18.43 12.01 -5.66
N GLY A 175 17.64 12.98 -6.13
CA GLY A 175 18.02 13.88 -7.22
C GLY A 175 18.22 13.15 -8.56
N GLY A 176 17.61 11.98 -8.75
CA GLY A 176 17.81 11.15 -9.94
C GLY A 176 19.06 10.26 -9.90
N GLU A 177 19.74 10.15 -8.75
CA GLU A 177 20.84 9.18 -8.58
C GLU A 177 20.30 7.75 -8.52
N GLU A 178 20.64 6.95 -9.54
CA GLU A 178 20.15 5.57 -9.66
C GLU A 178 20.88 4.61 -8.70
N ASN A 179 22.16 4.82 -8.41
CA ASN A 179 22.91 3.92 -7.54
C ASN A 179 23.72 4.68 -6.49
N SER A 180 23.05 4.96 -5.38
CA SER A 180 23.57 5.85 -4.34
C SER A 180 24.42 5.18 -3.26
N TYR A 181 24.92 3.95 -3.47
CA TYR A 181 25.64 3.18 -2.43
C TYR A 181 26.84 3.90 -1.80
N LYS A 182 27.46 4.82 -2.53
CA LYS A 182 28.62 5.64 -2.11
C LYS A 182 28.37 7.15 -2.21
N SER A 183 27.14 7.54 -2.49
CA SER A 183 26.77 8.95 -2.63
C SER A 183 26.72 9.62 -1.24
N PRO A 184 26.97 10.93 -1.17
CA PRO A 184 27.03 11.66 0.10
C PRO A 184 25.66 11.74 0.80
N ASP A 185 25.66 12.19 2.06
CA ASP A 185 24.44 12.41 2.84
C ASP A 185 23.44 13.35 2.15
N SER A 186 23.92 14.33 1.37
CA SER A 186 23.06 15.23 0.58
C SER A 186 22.19 14.50 -0.47
N VAL A 187 22.50 13.23 -0.77
CA VAL A 187 21.70 12.35 -1.65
C VAL A 187 20.91 11.31 -0.84
N ASN A 188 21.49 10.80 0.25
CA ASN A 188 20.98 9.62 0.95
C ASN A 188 20.20 9.91 2.23
N ALA A 189 20.38 11.08 2.86
CA ALA A 189 19.73 11.40 4.13
C ALA A 189 18.20 11.40 4.01
N PHE A 190 17.52 11.10 5.11
CA PHE A 190 16.07 11.29 5.20
C PHE A 190 15.78 12.78 5.36
N ASP A 191 15.00 13.31 4.43
CA ASP A 191 14.54 14.69 4.46
C ASP A 191 13.23 14.78 5.25
N TYR A 192 13.34 15.18 6.52
CA TYR A 192 12.19 15.33 7.41
C TYR A 192 11.36 16.58 7.08
N ASP A 193 11.95 17.60 6.48
CA ASP A 193 11.21 18.78 6.02
C ASP A 193 10.31 18.39 4.84
N ARG A 194 10.83 17.55 3.93
CA ARG A 194 10.01 16.95 2.86
C ARG A 194 8.83 16.13 3.40
N ALA A 195 9.01 15.40 4.50
CA ALA A 195 7.90 14.68 5.11
C ALA A 195 6.81 15.62 5.67
N ALA A 196 7.18 16.83 6.10
CA ALA A 196 6.23 17.87 6.48
C ALA A 196 5.56 18.52 5.24
N ASP A 197 6.33 18.76 4.17
CA ASP A 197 5.80 19.32 2.91
C ASP A 197 4.80 18.39 2.22
N PHE A 198 4.94 17.08 2.40
CA PHE A 198 4.05 16.05 1.85
C PHE A 198 3.25 15.31 2.93
N GLU A 199 2.78 16.04 3.96
CA GLU A 199 2.05 15.45 5.08
C GLU A 199 0.81 14.63 4.66
N ASP A 200 0.11 15.06 3.60
CA ASP A 200 -1.03 14.33 3.03
C ASP A 200 -0.64 12.94 2.49
N SER A 201 0.51 12.81 1.82
CA SER A 201 1.00 11.52 1.33
C SER A 201 1.38 10.61 2.50
N VAL A 202 2.00 11.17 3.55
CA VAL A 202 2.36 10.43 4.75
C VAL A 202 1.09 9.96 5.48
N ALA A 203 0.08 10.82 5.59
CA ALA A 203 -1.21 10.49 6.17
C ALA A 203 -1.94 9.39 5.38
N TYR A 204 -1.92 9.48 4.05
CA TYR A 204 -2.52 8.46 3.19
C TYR A 204 -1.80 7.11 3.28
N PHE A 205 -0.47 7.10 3.39
CA PHE A 205 0.27 5.87 3.67
C PHE A 205 -0.19 5.20 4.98
N ARG A 206 -0.44 6.00 6.01
CA ARG A 206 -0.97 5.51 7.29
C ARG A 206 -2.40 4.96 7.14
N GLU A 207 -3.24 5.64 6.38
CA GLU A 207 -4.59 5.16 6.04
C GLU A 207 -4.54 3.80 5.32
N LEU A 208 -3.69 3.66 4.30
CA LEU A 208 -3.50 2.40 3.57
C LEU A 208 -3.01 1.26 4.49
N ALA A 209 -2.07 1.57 5.40
CA ALA A 209 -1.59 0.60 6.38
C ALA A 209 -2.68 0.15 7.35
N ASN A 210 -3.47 1.09 7.88
CA ASN A 210 -4.60 0.79 8.76
C ASN A 210 -5.68 -0.01 8.02
N PHE A 211 -6.04 0.43 6.81
CA PHE A 211 -6.98 -0.28 5.94
C PHE A 211 -6.56 -1.73 5.76
N ARG A 212 -5.30 -1.98 5.39
CA ARG A 212 -4.76 -3.34 5.21
C ARG A 212 -4.77 -4.15 6.51
N ALA A 213 -4.48 -3.52 7.65
CA ALA A 213 -4.49 -4.18 8.96
C ALA A 213 -5.91 -4.60 9.40
N GLU A 214 -6.92 -3.79 9.09
CA GLU A 214 -8.32 -4.02 9.43
C GLU A 214 -9.02 -4.96 8.43
N ASN A 215 -8.54 -5.01 7.19
CA ASN A 215 -9.14 -5.79 6.12
C ASN A 215 -8.33 -7.06 5.83
N SER A 216 -8.77 -8.21 6.34
CA SER A 216 -8.06 -9.48 6.13
C SER A 216 -8.12 -10.01 4.70
N TRP A 217 -9.10 -9.56 3.89
CA TRP A 217 -9.28 -10.03 2.52
C TRP A 217 -8.14 -9.65 1.57
N VAL A 218 -7.38 -8.59 1.86
CA VAL A 218 -6.16 -8.20 1.12
C VAL A 218 -4.88 -8.90 1.64
N ARG A 219 -5.02 -9.85 2.58
CA ARG A 219 -3.90 -10.58 3.23
C ARG A 219 -4.10 -12.10 3.18
N LEU A 220 -4.85 -12.60 2.20
CA LEU A 220 -4.95 -14.03 1.96
C LEU A 220 -3.59 -14.55 1.46
N VAL A 221 -3.29 -15.80 1.82
CA VAL A 221 -2.04 -16.47 1.43
C VAL A 221 -2.29 -17.64 0.48
N ASP A 222 -3.37 -18.39 0.70
CA ASP A 222 -3.71 -19.59 -0.06
C ASP A 222 -4.31 -19.24 -1.43
N TYR A 223 -3.66 -19.67 -2.51
CA TYR A 223 -4.14 -19.37 -3.87
C TYR A 223 -5.52 -19.96 -4.16
N SER A 224 -5.86 -21.13 -3.63
CA SER A 224 -7.21 -21.68 -3.84
C SER A 224 -8.27 -20.78 -3.22
N LYS A 225 -8.01 -20.24 -2.02
CA LYS A 225 -8.92 -19.28 -1.38
C LYS A 225 -8.97 -17.95 -2.12
N ILE A 226 -7.83 -17.46 -2.61
CA ILE A 226 -7.76 -16.23 -3.40
C ILE A 226 -8.56 -16.39 -4.71
N GLU A 227 -8.40 -17.52 -5.41
CA GLU A 227 -9.15 -17.81 -6.64
C GLU A 227 -10.66 -17.92 -6.41
N GLN A 228 -11.08 -18.52 -5.30
CA GLN A 228 -12.49 -18.60 -4.95
C GLN A 228 -13.08 -17.24 -4.57
N ALA A 229 -12.29 -16.38 -3.93
CA ALA A 229 -12.77 -15.10 -3.41
C ALA A 229 -12.76 -13.98 -4.45
N TYR A 230 -11.79 -13.96 -5.37
CA TYR A 230 -11.56 -12.84 -6.30
C TYR A 230 -12.09 -13.13 -7.71
N GLU A 231 -13.07 -12.35 -8.16
CA GLU A 231 -13.69 -12.45 -9.48
C GLU A 231 -13.44 -11.19 -10.31
N GLY A 232 -12.79 -11.31 -11.47
CA GLY A 232 -12.63 -10.19 -12.41
C GLY A 232 -13.95 -9.85 -13.11
N VAL A 233 -14.47 -8.64 -12.92
CA VAL A 233 -15.76 -8.19 -13.48
C VAL A 233 -15.58 -7.55 -14.85
N SER A 234 -14.61 -6.64 -14.99
CA SER A 234 -14.27 -6.04 -16.29
C SER A 234 -12.77 -6.00 -16.48
N ILE A 235 -12.21 -6.98 -17.20
CA ILE A 235 -10.80 -7.01 -17.60
C ILE A 235 -10.78 -7.28 -19.11
N LYS A 236 -10.21 -6.34 -19.88
CA LYS A 236 -10.20 -6.41 -21.34
C LYS A 236 -8.85 -5.94 -21.87
N ASP A 237 -8.30 -6.67 -22.83
CA ASP A 237 -7.09 -6.25 -23.51
C ASP A 237 -7.28 -4.88 -24.18
N GLY A 238 -6.29 -4.01 -24.05
CA GLY A 238 -6.30 -2.65 -24.55
C GLY A 238 -7.00 -1.63 -23.65
N ASP A 239 -7.79 -2.06 -22.65
CA ASP A 239 -8.29 -1.19 -21.59
C ASP A 239 -7.49 -1.42 -20.32
N LYS A 240 -6.81 -0.36 -19.87
CA LYS A 240 -6.00 -0.43 -18.65
C LYS A 240 -6.86 -0.36 -17.38
N ARG A 241 -8.12 0.09 -17.49
CA ARG A 241 -9.07 0.12 -16.37
C ARG A 241 -9.63 -1.27 -16.14
N PHE A 242 -9.85 -1.62 -14.89
CA PHE A 242 -10.53 -2.86 -14.57
C PHE A 242 -11.30 -2.79 -13.26
N SER A 243 -12.18 -3.77 -13.07
CA SER A 243 -12.87 -3.98 -11.80
C SER A 243 -12.93 -5.45 -11.43
N TYR A 244 -12.99 -5.71 -10.13
CA TYR A 244 -13.11 -7.05 -9.58
C TYR A 244 -13.96 -7.05 -8.31
N LYS A 245 -14.55 -8.19 -8.00
CA LYS A 245 -15.27 -8.45 -6.76
C LYS A 245 -14.43 -9.29 -5.82
N VAL A 246 -14.69 -9.12 -4.53
CA VAL A 246 -14.16 -10.00 -3.48
C VAL A 246 -15.31 -10.49 -2.62
N THR A 247 -15.47 -11.82 -2.58
CA THR A 247 -16.52 -12.50 -1.83
C THR A 247 -15.89 -13.51 -0.89
N LEU A 248 -16.10 -13.33 0.41
CA LEU A 248 -15.66 -14.26 1.45
C LEU A 248 -16.87 -14.67 2.27
N ALA A 249 -16.89 -15.92 2.73
CA ALA A 249 -17.93 -16.38 3.65
C ALA A 249 -17.98 -15.47 4.89
N ASP A 250 -19.20 -15.13 5.30
CA ASP A 250 -19.48 -14.31 6.49
C ASP A 250 -18.89 -12.88 6.45
N GLN A 251 -18.53 -12.38 5.27
CA GLN A 251 -18.14 -10.98 5.08
C GLN A 251 -18.98 -10.34 3.98
N PRO A 252 -19.24 -9.02 4.05
CA PRO A 252 -19.91 -8.33 2.97
C PRO A 252 -19.12 -8.41 1.64
N GLU A 253 -19.85 -8.51 0.53
CA GLU A 253 -19.27 -8.44 -0.82
C GLU A 253 -18.56 -7.09 -1.02
N ARG A 254 -17.43 -7.10 -1.72
CA ARG A 254 -16.70 -5.88 -2.09
C ARG A 254 -16.55 -5.80 -3.59
N ILE A 255 -16.54 -4.58 -4.11
CA ILE A 255 -16.20 -4.30 -5.49
C ILE A 255 -15.11 -3.24 -5.54
N VAL A 256 -14.09 -3.48 -6.35
CA VAL A 256 -12.94 -2.61 -6.51
C VAL A 256 -12.86 -2.16 -7.96
N PHE A 257 -12.72 -0.86 -8.17
CA PHE A 257 -12.46 -0.25 -9.47
C PHE A 257 -11.04 0.29 -9.49
N VAL A 258 -10.30 0.00 -10.55
CA VAL A 258 -8.92 0.45 -10.74
C VAL A 258 -8.85 1.27 -12.03
N ASN A 259 -8.53 2.55 -11.89
CA ASN A 259 -8.45 3.51 -12.98
C ASN A 259 -7.05 4.13 -13.06
N PRO A 260 -6.16 3.64 -13.94
CA PRO A 260 -4.82 4.20 -14.12
C PRO A 260 -4.78 5.36 -15.13
N THR A 261 -5.93 5.73 -15.72
CA THR A 261 -6.00 6.72 -16.81
C THR A 261 -6.09 8.14 -16.26
N ASP A 262 -5.88 9.13 -17.13
CA ASP A 262 -5.91 10.56 -16.80
C ASP A 262 -7.32 11.16 -16.82
N ALA A 263 -8.34 10.32 -16.96
CA ALA A 263 -9.73 10.71 -17.01
C ALA A 263 -10.55 9.89 -16.01
N ASP A 264 -11.59 10.52 -15.46
CA ASP A 264 -12.53 9.83 -14.60
C ASP A 264 -13.28 8.73 -15.37
N TRP A 265 -13.60 7.66 -14.68
CA TRP A 265 -14.28 6.50 -15.25
C TRP A 265 -15.68 6.37 -14.65
N ASN A 266 -16.70 6.62 -15.46
CA ASN A 266 -18.09 6.42 -15.08
C ASN A 266 -18.43 4.93 -15.11
N VAL A 267 -18.92 4.42 -13.98
CA VAL A 267 -19.34 3.03 -13.81
C VAL A 267 -20.69 2.98 -13.11
N THR A 268 -21.45 1.92 -13.37
CA THR A 268 -22.69 1.64 -12.65
C THR A 268 -22.40 0.58 -11.60
N LEU A 269 -22.65 0.89 -10.33
CA LEU A 269 -22.55 -0.09 -9.25
C LEU A 269 -23.61 -1.19 -9.41
N PRO A 270 -23.31 -2.44 -9.01
CA PRO A 270 -24.34 -3.48 -8.96
C PRO A 270 -25.48 -3.09 -8.02
N GLU A 271 -26.66 -3.69 -8.22
CA GLU A 271 -27.84 -3.42 -7.39
C GLU A 271 -27.55 -3.58 -5.89
N GLY A 272 -28.02 -2.60 -5.12
CA GLY A 272 -27.85 -2.50 -3.68
C GLY A 272 -27.24 -1.16 -3.26
N ASN A 273 -27.06 -1.02 -1.94
CA ASN A 273 -26.38 0.12 -1.35
C ASN A 273 -24.94 -0.25 -1.01
N TRP A 274 -24.01 0.65 -1.31
CA TRP A 274 -22.58 0.40 -1.17
C TRP A 274 -21.94 1.46 -0.28
N LYS A 275 -21.12 1.03 0.67
CA LYS A 275 -20.30 1.90 1.50
C LYS A 275 -18.93 2.07 0.84
N LEU A 276 -18.45 3.31 0.72
CA LEU A 276 -17.06 3.57 0.36
C LEU A 276 -16.13 3.17 1.51
N LEU A 277 -15.14 2.32 1.25
CA LEU A 277 -14.14 1.94 2.24
C LEU A 277 -12.77 2.58 2.00
N LEU A 278 -12.39 2.79 0.74
CA LEU A 278 -11.11 3.38 0.36
C LEU A 278 -11.23 4.07 -0.98
N SER A 279 -10.58 5.22 -1.12
CA SER A 279 -10.47 5.97 -2.36
C SER A 279 -9.02 6.43 -2.62
N GLY A 280 -8.78 7.10 -3.75
CA GLY A 280 -7.48 7.69 -4.07
C GLY A 280 -7.11 8.83 -3.11
N LEU A 281 -5.81 9.16 -3.06
CA LEU A 281 -5.32 10.31 -2.30
C LEU A 281 -6.07 11.58 -2.72
N ASN A 282 -6.69 12.25 -1.75
CA ASN A 282 -7.47 13.47 -1.94
C ASN A 282 -8.68 13.32 -2.91
N ASP A 283 -9.09 12.08 -3.21
CA ASP A 283 -10.29 11.78 -3.98
C ASP A 283 -11.40 11.30 -3.03
N ALA A 284 -12.37 12.15 -2.71
CA ALA A 284 -13.68 11.64 -2.34
C ALA A 284 -14.44 11.38 -3.65
N PRO A 285 -14.94 10.16 -3.93
CA PRO A 285 -15.71 9.90 -5.15
C PRO A 285 -16.93 10.83 -5.18
N MET A 286 -16.98 11.69 -6.19
CA MET A 286 -18.06 12.64 -6.37
C MET A 286 -19.23 11.99 -7.12
N ALA A 287 -20.27 11.51 -6.42
CA ALA A 287 -21.67 11.58 -6.89
C ALA A 287 -22.72 11.08 -5.88
N ARG A 288 -23.86 11.81 -5.85
CA ARG A 288 -25.20 11.56 -5.28
C ARG A 288 -25.26 10.60 -4.08
N MET A 289 -25.13 11.17 -2.89
CA MET A 289 -25.68 10.57 -1.67
C MET A 289 -27.16 10.27 -1.91
N SER A 290 -27.59 9.02 -1.74
CA SER A 290 -29.02 8.73 -1.63
C SER A 290 -29.54 9.44 -0.38
N ASP A 291 -30.71 10.09 -0.49
CA ASP A 291 -31.33 10.89 0.57
C ASP A 291 -31.12 10.28 1.97
N GLY A 292 -30.27 10.93 2.77
CA GLY A 292 -30.19 10.74 4.21
C GLY A 292 -29.23 9.69 4.77
N ASP A 293 -28.56 8.85 3.96
CA ASP A 293 -27.62 7.84 4.48
C ASP A 293 -26.35 7.72 3.61
N THR A 294 -25.22 7.45 4.28
CA THR A 294 -23.82 7.34 3.78
C THR A 294 -23.52 6.32 2.65
N GLY A 295 -24.52 5.87 1.89
CA GLY A 295 -24.42 4.85 0.85
C GLY A 295 -24.38 5.40 -0.59
N PHE A 296 -23.72 4.66 -1.46
CA PHE A 296 -23.62 4.85 -2.91
C PHE A 296 -24.48 3.81 -3.65
N SER A 297 -25.14 4.22 -4.73
CA SER A 297 -25.87 3.33 -5.64
C SER A 297 -25.94 3.94 -7.05
N GLY A 298 -26.16 3.11 -8.07
CA GLY A 298 -26.26 3.56 -9.46
C GLY A 298 -24.92 4.04 -10.05
N ASP A 299 -24.96 5.11 -10.83
CA ASP A 299 -23.79 5.63 -11.54
C ASP A 299 -22.86 6.43 -10.62
N VAL A 300 -21.59 6.06 -10.61
CA VAL A 300 -20.51 6.72 -9.86
C VAL A 300 -19.32 7.03 -10.76
N ALA A 301 -18.62 8.12 -10.46
CA ALA A 301 -17.37 8.48 -11.12
C ALA A 301 -16.17 7.98 -10.30
N ILE A 302 -15.36 7.12 -10.90
CA ILE A 302 -14.09 6.65 -10.34
C ILE A 302 -12.99 7.61 -10.78
N GLY A 303 -12.39 8.31 -9.82
CA GLY A 303 -11.36 9.31 -10.09
C GLY A 303 -10.19 8.77 -10.92
N HIS A 304 -9.62 9.61 -11.77
CA HIS A 304 -8.41 9.31 -12.53
C HIS A 304 -7.24 8.93 -11.60
N VAL A 305 -6.38 8.01 -12.07
CA VAL A 305 -5.18 7.52 -11.36
C VAL A 305 -5.50 7.13 -9.90
N SER A 306 -6.48 6.25 -9.72
CA SER A 306 -6.94 5.79 -8.40
C SER A 306 -7.47 4.37 -8.42
N ALA A 307 -7.52 3.74 -7.25
CA ALA A 307 -8.39 2.60 -6.99
C ALA A 307 -9.46 3.01 -5.96
N VAL A 308 -10.67 2.47 -6.11
CA VAL A 308 -11.79 2.75 -5.21
C VAL A 308 -12.41 1.42 -4.77
N VAL A 309 -12.58 1.26 -3.46
CA VAL A 309 -13.13 0.07 -2.83
C VAL A 309 -14.50 0.39 -2.23
N PHE A 310 -15.51 -0.34 -2.67
CA PHE A 310 -16.84 -0.32 -2.09
C PHE A 310 -17.14 -1.66 -1.40
N GLU A 311 -17.93 -1.60 -0.33
CA GLU A 311 -18.45 -2.76 0.41
C GLU A 311 -19.97 -2.72 0.43
N LYS A 312 -20.62 -3.84 0.13
CA LYS A 312 -22.07 -3.93 0.08
C LYS A 312 -22.64 -3.73 1.48
N ALA A 313 -23.51 -2.74 1.65
CA ALA A 313 -24.23 -2.55 2.90
C ALA A 313 -25.26 -3.69 3.07
N PRO A 314 -25.56 -4.09 4.31
CA PRO A 314 -26.68 -5.01 4.55
C PRO A 314 -27.97 -4.39 4.03
N ASP A 315 -28.85 -5.23 3.46
CA ASP A 315 -30.17 -4.78 3.03
C ASP A 315 -30.89 -4.18 4.25
N LYS A 316 -31.47 -2.96 4.09
CA LYS A 316 -32.34 -2.41 5.14
C LYS A 316 -33.46 -3.43 5.36
N PRO A 317 -33.78 -3.80 6.62
CA PRO A 317 -35.00 -4.57 6.89
C PRO A 317 -36.15 -3.82 6.22
N ALA A 318 -37.01 -4.54 5.50
CA ALA A 318 -38.22 -3.94 4.95
C ALA A 318 -38.93 -3.20 6.10
N GLU A 319 -39.17 -1.90 5.94
CA GLU A 319 -40.05 -1.19 6.84
C GLU A 319 -41.37 -1.93 6.81
N THR A 320 -41.70 -2.61 7.92
CA THR A 320 -43.03 -3.12 8.13
C THR A 320 -43.93 -1.90 8.14
N GLU A 321 -44.68 -1.70 7.06
CA GLU A 321 -45.71 -0.67 7.02
C GLU A 321 -46.56 -0.82 8.29
N PRO A 322 -46.85 0.28 9.01
CA PRO A 322 -47.71 0.20 10.16
C PRO A 322 -49.07 -0.28 9.66
N THR A 323 -49.43 -1.52 10.03
CA THR A 323 -50.78 -2.03 9.86
C THR A 323 -51.71 -1.04 10.54
N THR A 324 -52.56 -0.42 9.73
CA THR A 324 -53.56 0.53 10.18
C THR A 324 -54.62 -0.27 10.93
N GLU A 325 -54.44 -0.46 12.24
CA GLU A 325 -55.53 -0.93 13.08
C GLU A 325 -56.58 0.17 13.12
N THR A 326 -57.71 -0.12 12.48
CA THR A 326 -58.91 0.70 12.58
C THR A 326 -59.51 0.42 13.95
N GLU A 327 -59.20 1.25 14.95
CA GLU A 327 -59.93 1.22 16.22
C GLU A 327 -61.37 1.68 15.96
N ALA A 328 -62.30 0.73 16.08
CA ALA A 328 -63.72 1.01 16.18
C ALA A 328 -64.01 1.59 17.55
N THR A 329 -64.39 2.86 17.59
CA THR A 329 -64.96 3.52 18.76
C THR A 329 -66.25 2.81 19.19
N THR A 330 -66.26 2.30 20.42
CA THR A 330 -67.49 1.90 21.09
C THR A 330 -67.67 2.80 22.30
N GLU A 331 -68.68 3.66 22.25
CA GLU A 331 -69.15 4.47 23.37
C GLU A 331 -69.69 3.55 24.48
N THR A 332 -69.35 3.84 25.73
CA THR A 332 -70.18 3.43 26.87
C THR A 332 -70.11 4.50 27.95
N GLU A 333 -71.26 5.08 28.27
CA GLU A 333 -71.45 6.07 29.33
C GLU A 333 -71.57 5.43 30.73
N ALA A 334 -71.09 6.23 31.69
CA ALA A 334 -71.54 6.42 33.08
C ALA A 334 -71.29 5.32 34.15
N THR A 335 -70.55 5.67 35.21
CA THR A 335 -71.11 6.32 36.42
C THR A 335 -70.03 6.66 37.46
N THR A 336 -70.29 7.77 38.15
CA THR A 336 -69.58 8.46 39.24
C THR A 336 -69.36 7.63 40.51
N GLU A 337 -68.26 7.86 41.23
CA GLU A 337 -68.31 8.32 42.63
C GLU A 337 -66.98 8.90 43.12
N THR A 338 -67.10 9.81 44.09
CA THR A 338 -66.10 10.78 44.54
C THR A 338 -65.66 10.38 45.93
N GLU A 339 -64.37 10.47 46.28
CA GLU A 339 -63.98 10.81 47.65
C GLU A 339 -62.55 11.37 47.71
N ALA A 340 -62.41 12.45 48.48
CA ALA A 340 -61.19 13.20 48.73
C ALA A 340 -60.68 12.90 50.15
N THR A 341 -59.36 12.96 50.37
CA THR A 341 -58.67 13.40 51.61
C THR A 341 -57.14 13.34 51.37
N THR A 342 -56.39 14.44 51.32
CA THR A 342 -55.76 15.28 52.38
C THR A 342 -54.51 14.66 53.06
N GLU A 343 -53.37 15.35 52.88
CA GLU A 343 -52.17 15.45 53.77
C GLU A 343 -51.36 14.15 54.08
N THR A 344 -50.04 14.11 54.30
CA THR A 344 -48.98 15.06 54.70
C THR A 344 -47.60 14.38 54.46
N GLU A 345 -46.53 15.14 54.18
CA GLU A 345 -45.14 14.71 54.48
C GLU A 345 -44.86 14.84 55.99
N PRO A 346 -43.90 14.09 56.58
CA PRO A 346 -42.56 14.68 56.78
C PRO A 346 -41.35 13.70 56.81
N SER A 347 -40.22 14.19 56.27
CA SER A 347 -38.91 14.36 56.94
C SER A 347 -38.18 13.20 57.69
N THR A 348 -36.95 12.93 57.19
CA THR A 348 -35.63 12.78 57.90
C THR A 348 -35.16 11.49 58.59
N LYS A 349 -33.90 11.16 58.24
CA LYS A 349 -32.72 10.60 58.99
C LYS A 349 -32.16 9.39 58.23
N GLY A 350 -30.87 9.27 57.89
CA GLY A 350 -29.64 9.79 58.51
C GLY A 350 -28.78 8.60 58.95
N THR A 351 -27.45 8.73 58.82
CA THR A 351 -26.35 7.88 59.37
C THR A 351 -25.78 6.88 58.35
N GLU A 352 -24.66 7.14 57.67
CA GLU A 352 -23.23 7.26 58.05
C GLU A 352 -22.41 5.97 57.85
N VAL A 353 -21.20 6.22 57.33
CA VAL A 353 -20.12 5.33 56.87
C VAL A 353 -19.36 4.74 58.09
N PRO A 354 -18.50 3.72 57.91
CA PRO A 354 -17.08 4.09 57.79
C PRO A 354 -16.29 3.30 56.74
N ALA A 355 -15.25 3.97 56.26
CA ALA A 355 -14.22 3.50 55.35
C ALA A 355 -13.20 2.62 56.10
N ASP A 356 -12.52 1.73 55.37
CA ASP A 356 -11.22 1.24 55.79
C ASP A 356 -10.23 1.18 54.61
N ASN A 357 -9.01 1.57 54.93
CA ASN A 357 -7.83 1.66 54.07
C ASN A 357 -7.19 0.28 53.88
N ASP A 358 -6.51 0.05 52.76
CA ASP A 358 -5.11 -0.37 52.83
C ASP A 358 -4.39 -0.33 51.47
N LYS A 359 -3.25 0.36 51.47
CA LYS A 359 -2.18 0.35 50.47
C LYS A 359 -0.98 -0.36 51.10
N PRO A 360 -0.14 -1.08 50.32
CA PRO A 360 1.24 -1.29 50.71
C PRO A 360 2.19 -0.40 49.92
N THR A 361 3.04 0.29 50.68
CA THR A 361 4.24 1.03 50.28
C THR A 361 5.41 0.05 50.09
N VAL A 362 6.22 0.23 49.04
CA VAL A 362 7.57 -0.37 48.94
C VAL A 362 8.61 0.73 48.75
N THR A 363 9.71 0.52 49.44
CA THR A 363 10.81 1.39 49.86
C THR A 363 11.77 1.80 48.73
N GLN A 364 12.29 3.03 48.79
CA GLN A 364 13.44 3.51 48.00
C GLN A 364 14.76 3.36 48.77
N SER A 365 15.86 3.10 48.05
CA SER A 365 17.21 3.70 48.28
C SER A 365 18.22 3.32 47.16
N PRO A 366 19.34 4.06 46.99
CA PRO A 366 19.59 4.82 45.75
C PRO A 366 20.84 4.41 44.97
N SER A 367 20.95 4.90 43.73
CA SER A 367 22.24 5.09 43.02
C SER A 367 22.11 6.23 42.02
N GLY A 368 22.88 7.29 42.25
CA GLY A 368 22.93 8.48 41.41
C GLY A 368 23.85 8.31 40.20
N SER A 369 23.55 9.05 39.13
CA SER A 369 24.54 9.60 38.21
C SER A 369 23.96 10.83 37.55
N GLN A 370 24.76 11.90 37.58
CA GLN A 370 24.44 13.26 37.19
C GLN A 370 24.32 13.39 35.67
N VAL A 371 23.32 14.15 35.20
CA VAL A 371 23.25 14.70 33.84
C VAL A 371 23.26 16.22 33.97
N PRO A 372 24.20 16.96 33.35
CA PRO A 372 24.12 18.41 33.34
C PRO A 372 23.17 18.91 32.24
N SER A 373 22.24 19.76 32.65
CA SER A 373 21.39 20.59 31.82
C SER A 373 22.22 21.65 31.08
N VAL A 374 22.03 21.79 29.77
CA VAL A 374 22.42 23.00 29.03
C VAL A 374 21.19 23.60 28.37
N THR A 375 20.84 24.77 28.89
CA THR A 375 19.81 25.69 28.42
C THR A 375 20.42 26.58 27.34
N SER A 376 19.91 26.53 26.11
CA SER A 376 19.94 27.68 25.19
C SER A 376 19.10 27.40 23.95
N GLN A 377 17.92 28.01 23.87
CA GLN A 377 17.25 28.26 22.60
C GLN A 377 17.74 29.59 22.03
N PRO A 378 18.00 29.69 20.72
CA PRO A 378 17.87 30.93 20.00
C PRO A 378 16.57 30.93 19.19
N THR A 379 15.71 31.89 19.51
CA THR A 379 14.61 32.35 18.66
C THR A 379 15.16 32.94 17.37
N TYR A 380 14.64 32.54 16.21
CA TYR A 380 14.81 33.28 14.96
C TYR A 380 13.45 33.63 14.34
N SER A 381 13.21 34.93 14.22
CA SER A 381 12.04 35.54 13.57
C SER A 381 12.27 35.74 12.07
N HIS A 382 11.16 35.67 11.33
CA HIS A 382 10.93 35.76 9.88
C HIS A 382 11.87 36.57 8.97
N GLY A 383 12.01 36.06 7.74
CA GLY A 383 12.19 36.85 6.52
C GLY A 383 11.76 36.07 5.27
N ARG A 384 10.58 36.38 4.71
CA ARG A 384 10.22 36.01 3.32
C ARG A 384 11.20 36.71 2.38
N GLY A 385 11.95 35.94 1.60
CA GLY A 385 12.85 36.44 0.57
C GLY A 385 12.53 35.79 -0.77
N GLU A 386 12.24 36.63 -1.77
CA GLU A 386 11.96 36.29 -3.15
C GLU A 386 13.10 35.47 -3.80
N SER A 387 12.74 34.46 -4.59
CA SER A 387 13.66 33.64 -5.38
C SER A 387 14.37 34.47 -6.47
N LYS A 388 15.70 34.58 -6.39
CA LYS A 388 16.54 35.00 -7.53
C LYS A 388 16.97 33.79 -8.35
N PRO A 389 17.02 33.85 -9.69
CA PRO A 389 17.44 32.74 -10.53
C PRO A 389 18.97 32.58 -10.49
N LEU A 390 19.45 31.35 -10.32
CA LEU A 390 20.86 31.01 -10.41
C LEU A 390 21.36 31.07 -11.87
N ALA A 391 22.57 31.62 -12.02
CA ALA A 391 23.22 31.90 -13.29
C ALA A 391 23.61 30.62 -14.06
N LYS A 392 23.35 30.61 -15.37
CA LYS A 392 23.88 29.64 -16.32
C LYS A 392 25.41 29.76 -16.36
N THR A 393 26.11 28.66 -16.09
CA THR A 393 27.50 28.48 -16.53
C THR A 393 27.56 27.24 -17.41
N GLY A 394 27.83 27.47 -18.69
CA GLY A 394 28.10 26.42 -19.65
C GLY A 394 29.58 26.07 -19.62
N ALA A 395 29.89 24.78 -19.53
CA ALA A 395 31.20 24.22 -19.91
C ALA A 395 31.17 22.68 -19.94
N GLU A 396 30.21 22.02 -20.60
CA GLU A 396 30.33 20.57 -20.87
C GLU A 396 29.80 20.19 -22.26
N ALA A 397 30.58 20.51 -23.30
CA ALA A 397 30.37 20.01 -24.66
C ALA A 397 31.63 19.32 -25.23
N GLY A 398 32.66 19.07 -24.41
CA GLY A 398 33.97 18.59 -24.88
C GLY A 398 34.31 17.12 -24.58
N LEU A 399 33.56 16.41 -23.74
CA LEU A 399 33.99 15.10 -23.24
C LEU A 399 33.25 13.89 -23.84
N LEU A 400 32.12 14.11 -24.54
CA LEU A 400 31.29 13.04 -25.12
C LEU A 400 31.80 12.47 -26.45
N ALA A 401 32.76 13.12 -27.11
CA ALA A 401 33.26 12.66 -28.42
C ALA A 401 34.33 11.55 -28.34
N PHE A 402 34.96 11.32 -27.18
CA PHE A 402 36.06 10.35 -27.06
C PHE A 402 35.60 8.93 -26.69
N PHE A 403 34.42 8.74 -26.10
CA PHE A 403 33.93 7.41 -25.73
C PHE A 403 33.24 6.66 -26.88
N ALA A 404 32.73 7.35 -27.90
CA ALA A 404 32.04 6.71 -29.03
C ALA A 404 32.99 5.97 -30.00
N LEU A 405 34.28 6.35 -30.07
CA LEU A 405 35.23 5.69 -30.99
C LEU A 405 35.83 4.38 -30.43
N ALA A 406 35.87 4.21 -29.10
CA ALA A 406 36.46 3.02 -28.49
C ALA A 406 35.53 1.78 -28.57
N LEU A 407 34.21 1.98 -28.59
CA LEU A 407 33.23 0.89 -28.63
C LEU A 407 33.00 0.32 -30.05
N ALA A 408 33.28 1.09 -31.10
CA ALA A 408 33.18 0.60 -32.48
C ALA A 408 34.35 -0.34 -32.86
N GLY A 409 35.52 -0.20 -32.24
CA GLY A 409 36.70 -1.03 -32.52
C GLY A 409 36.62 -2.44 -31.92
N ALA A 410 35.98 -2.61 -30.75
CA ALA A 410 35.88 -3.90 -30.08
C ALA A 410 34.85 -4.85 -30.75
N GLY A 411 33.78 -4.30 -31.34
CA GLY A 411 32.74 -5.09 -32.01
C GLY A 411 33.19 -5.78 -33.30
N VAL A 412 34.17 -5.22 -34.02
CA VAL A 412 34.67 -5.78 -35.28
C VAL A 412 35.62 -6.97 -35.07
N LEU A 413 36.33 -7.02 -33.93
CA LEU A 413 37.25 -8.11 -33.62
C LEU A 413 36.53 -9.40 -33.18
N ALA A 414 35.37 -9.27 -32.51
CA ALA A 414 34.59 -10.41 -32.03
C ALA A 414 33.83 -11.16 -33.15
N MET A 415 33.51 -10.50 -34.27
CA MET A 415 32.84 -11.14 -35.40
C MET A 415 33.78 -11.95 -36.31
N GLN A 416 35.11 -11.78 -36.22
CA GLN A 416 36.05 -12.54 -37.05
C GLN A 416 36.49 -13.87 -36.41
N THR A 417 36.38 -14.03 -35.09
CA THR A 417 36.78 -15.26 -34.38
C THR A 417 35.69 -16.33 -34.33
N SER A 418 34.41 -16.00 -34.54
CA SER A 418 33.31 -17.00 -34.52
C SER A 418 33.11 -17.77 -35.84
N ARG A 419 33.88 -17.47 -36.91
CA ARG A 419 33.83 -18.19 -38.21
C ARG A 419 34.91 -19.24 -38.40
N ARG A 420 35.70 -19.54 -37.37
CA ARG A 420 36.63 -20.67 -37.35
C ARG A 420 36.58 -21.37 -36.00
N HIS A 421 35.55 -22.16 -35.78
CA HIS A 421 35.60 -23.43 -35.04
C HIS A 421 34.33 -24.23 -35.29
#